data_AF-A0A8S3R7R5-F1
#
_entry.id   AF-A0A8S3R7R5-F1
#
_cell.length_a   1.000
_cell.length_b   1.000
_cell.length_c   1.000
_cell.angle_alpha   90.00
_cell.angle_beta   90.00
_cell.angle_gamma   90.00
#
_symmetry.space_group_name_H-M   'P 1'
#
loop_
_entity.id
_entity.type
_entity.pdbx_description
1 polymer ?
#
loop_
_entity_poly.entity_id
_entity_poly.type
_entity_poly.pdbx_seq_one_letter_code
_entity_poly.pdbx_strand_id
1 'polypeptide(L)'
;MLLFLAQNDPRSGITKVNSEKLKKTYYNNECEAQFRALKHHTRKLCKEPWNKQLRLEVMSKKKVLNKLIRKNYRQFRNKMLTKILESNNSSDEFWKTVKTLKKKELNDPSSNFQAKEWFEYFKNLMNTTHDKNSDFKSCTDDKFLNNCNKNLNVRITAEEVLLALKALKNKKSCGSDG
;
A
#
# COMPACT_ATOMS: atom_id res chain seq x y z
N MET A 1 32.82 16.01 -14.69
CA MET A 1 32.62 14.60 -15.06
C MET A 1 31.68 13.97 -14.02
N LEU A 2 30.36 13.99 -14.28
CA LEU A 2 29.33 13.37 -13.44
C LEU A 2 28.61 12.32 -14.31
N LEU A 3 29.00 11.06 -14.16
CA LEU A 3 28.31 9.92 -14.72
C LEU A 3 27.04 9.68 -13.92
N PHE A 4 25.91 10.21 -14.41
CA PHE A 4 24.62 9.58 -14.22
C PHE A 4 24.64 8.32 -15.09
N LEU A 5 25.00 7.17 -14.52
CA LEU A 5 24.72 5.88 -15.13
C LEU A 5 23.20 5.66 -15.06
N ALA A 6 22.50 6.23 -16.03
CA ALA A 6 21.30 5.62 -16.56
C ALA A 6 21.74 4.36 -17.31
N GLN A 7 21.86 3.24 -16.60
CA GLN A 7 21.85 1.93 -17.24
C GLN A 7 20.42 1.74 -17.78
N ASN A 8 20.26 2.05 -19.06
CA ASN A 8 19.13 1.63 -19.86
C ASN A 8 19.30 0.14 -20.15
N ASP A 9 18.62 -0.72 -19.41
CA ASP A 9 18.43 -2.11 -19.83
C ASP A 9 17.50 -2.14 -21.05
N PRO A 10 17.87 -2.84 -22.15
CA PRO A 10 17.09 -2.88 -23.38
C PRO A 10 16.05 -4.01 -23.39
N ARG A 11 15.52 -4.41 -22.23
CA ARG A 11 14.49 -5.46 -22.12
C ARG A 11 13.55 -5.23 -20.94
N SER A 12 12.65 -4.25 -21.06
CA SER A 12 11.35 -4.36 -20.39
C SER A 12 10.32 -3.51 -21.13
N GLY A 13 9.37 -4.20 -21.78
CA GLY A 13 8.15 -3.61 -22.31
C GLY A 13 7.19 -3.22 -21.18
N ILE A 14 7.64 -2.43 -20.20
CA ILE A 14 6.80 -1.93 -19.12
C ILE A 14 6.61 -0.44 -19.35
N THR A 15 5.39 -0.10 -19.69
CA THR A 15 4.89 1.25 -19.97
C THR A 15 5.32 2.25 -18.88
N LYS A 16 6.24 3.16 -19.24
CA LYS A 16 6.64 4.35 -18.44
C LYS A 16 5.53 5.40 -18.39
N VAL A 17 4.29 5.02 -18.09
CA VAL A 17 3.15 5.94 -18.14
C VAL A 17 2.46 5.90 -16.78
N ASN A 18 2.79 6.86 -15.90
CA ASN A 18 1.94 7.48 -14.86
C ASN A 18 2.65 7.87 -13.54
N SER A 19 3.92 7.50 -13.32
CA SER A 19 4.62 7.91 -12.08
C SER A 19 4.81 9.43 -11.97
N GLU A 20 4.95 10.13 -13.10
CA GLU A 20 4.99 11.60 -13.15
C GLU A 20 3.65 12.25 -12.80
N LYS A 21 2.51 11.66 -13.19
CA LYS A 21 1.19 12.20 -12.87
C LYS A 21 0.87 12.13 -11.37
N LEU A 22 1.35 11.10 -10.68
CA LEU A 22 1.20 10.96 -9.23
C LEU A 22 2.14 11.87 -8.43
N LYS A 23 3.32 12.20 -8.97
CA LYS A 23 4.15 13.26 -8.38
C LYS A 23 3.42 14.60 -8.42
N LYS A 24 2.66 14.90 -9.49
CA LYS A 24 1.92 16.16 -9.63
C LYS A 24 0.79 16.38 -8.62
N THR A 25 0.20 15.35 -8.01
CA THR A 25 -1.01 15.54 -7.18
C THR A 25 -0.77 16.21 -5.83
N TYR A 26 0.40 16.02 -5.22
CA TYR A 26 0.78 16.67 -3.95
C TYR A 26 2.00 17.61 -4.09
N TYR A 27 2.54 17.72 -5.30
CA TYR A 27 3.63 18.63 -5.62
C TYR A 27 3.03 19.92 -6.19
N ASN A 28 2.97 20.94 -5.33
CA ASN A 28 2.36 22.24 -5.64
C ASN A 28 3.38 23.21 -6.26
N ASN A 29 2.89 24.37 -6.73
CA ASN A 29 3.74 25.44 -7.28
C ASN A 29 4.84 25.91 -6.30
N GLU A 30 4.58 25.81 -4.99
CA GLU A 30 5.55 26.13 -3.94
C GLU A 30 6.72 25.14 -3.90
N CYS A 31 6.45 23.83 -4.01
CA CYS A 31 7.47 22.80 -4.17
C CYS A 31 8.30 23.04 -5.43
N GLU A 32 7.65 23.42 -6.53
CA GLU A 32 8.32 23.73 -7.78
C GLU A 32 9.23 24.96 -7.68
N ALA A 33 8.76 26.03 -7.03
CA ALA A 33 9.58 27.20 -6.77
C ALA A 33 10.84 26.87 -5.96
N GLN A 34 10.69 26.07 -4.89
CA GLN A 34 11.81 25.61 -4.07
C GLN A 34 12.76 24.69 -4.83
N PHE A 35 12.23 23.82 -5.69
CA PHE A 35 13.04 22.96 -6.55
C PHE A 35 13.85 23.76 -7.57
N ARG A 36 13.26 24.78 -8.20
CA ARG A 36 14.00 25.68 -9.11
C ARG A 36 15.12 26.42 -8.38
N ALA A 37 14.84 26.94 -7.18
CA ALA A 37 15.84 27.60 -6.35
C ALA A 37 16.98 26.63 -5.99
N LEU A 38 16.67 25.39 -5.60
CA LEU A 38 17.65 24.34 -5.34
C LEU A 38 18.50 24.05 -6.58
N LYS A 39 17.87 23.82 -7.73
CA LYS A 39 18.54 23.53 -9.01
C LYS A 39 19.52 24.64 -9.40
N HIS A 40 19.15 25.89 -9.19
CA HIS A 40 20.03 27.03 -9.42
C HIS A 40 21.29 27.00 -8.52
N HIS A 41 21.13 26.73 -7.21
CA HIS A 41 22.27 26.63 -6.29
C HIS A 41 23.12 25.39 -6.56
N THR A 42 22.52 24.27 -6.96
CA THR A 42 23.26 23.08 -7.40
C THR A 42 24.11 23.38 -8.62
N ARG A 43 23.59 24.12 -9.60
CA ARG A 43 24.37 24.56 -10.78
C ARG A 43 25.54 25.47 -10.39
N LYS A 44 25.35 26.39 -9.43
CA LYS A 44 26.44 27.21 -8.88
C LYS A 44 27.50 26.35 -8.20
N LEU A 45 27.07 25.38 -7.37
CA LEU A 45 27.98 24.45 -6.70
C LEU A 45 28.76 23.57 -7.68
N CYS A 46 28.19 23.21 -8.83
CA CYS A 46 28.93 22.49 -9.87
C CYS A 46 30.09 23.31 -10.47
N LYS A 47 29.97 24.66 -10.49
CA LYS A 47 31.05 25.55 -10.94
C LYS A 47 32.12 25.75 -9.86
N GLU A 48 31.70 25.80 -8.60
CA GLU A 48 32.59 26.00 -7.45
C GLU A 48 32.42 24.85 -6.42
N PRO A 49 32.94 23.65 -6.72
CA PRO A 49 32.68 22.47 -5.89
C PRO A 49 33.29 22.58 -4.48
N TRP A 50 34.32 23.39 -4.31
CA TRP A 50 35.06 23.55 -3.04
C TRP A 50 34.42 24.57 -2.09
N ASN A 51 33.42 25.33 -2.55
CA ASN A 51 32.77 26.35 -1.76
C ASN A 51 31.86 25.71 -0.68
N LYS A 52 32.34 25.71 0.57
CA LYS A 52 31.65 25.11 1.72
C LYS A 52 30.30 25.77 2.00
N GLN A 53 30.20 27.09 1.83
CA GLN A 53 28.98 27.84 2.08
C GLN A 53 27.88 27.42 1.09
N LEU A 54 28.21 27.34 -0.20
CA LEU A 54 27.26 26.87 -1.23
C LEU A 54 26.79 25.44 -0.96
N ARG A 55 27.65 24.54 -0.46
CA ARG A 55 27.24 23.18 -0.05
C ARG A 55 26.21 23.21 1.06
N LEU A 56 26.42 24.03 2.10
CA LEU A 56 25.50 24.16 3.22
C LEU A 56 24.14 24.72 2.76
N GLU A 57 24.14 25.70 1.87
CA GLU A 57 22.91 26.29 1.29
C GLU A 57 22.12 25.29 0.44
N VAL A 58 22.81 24.49 -0.39
CA VAL A 58 22.15 23.43 -1.16
C VAL A 58 21.52 22.41 -0.22
N MET A 59 22.22 22.00 0.84
CA MET A 59 21.69 21.05 1.82
C MET A 59 20.50 21.62 2.60
N SER A 60 20.55 22.88 3.01
CA SER A 60 19.44 23.54 3.72
C SER A 60 18.20 23.65 2.83
N LYS A 61 18.36 24.08 1.57
CA LYS A 61 17.25 24.15 0.59
C LYS A 61 16.67 22.78 0.29
N LYS A 62 17.51 21.74 0.18
CA LYS A 62 17.06 20.35 0.02
C LYS A 62 16.23 19.88 1.22
N LYS A 63 16.64 20.21 2.45
CA LYS A 63 15.87 19.91 3.68
C LYS A 63 14.50 20.59 3.66
N VAL A 64 14.44 21.87 3.29
CA VAL A 64 13.19 22.64 3.19
C VAL A 64 12.24 22.01 2.16
N LEU A 65 12.73 21.71 0.95
CA LEU A 65 11.93 21.07 -0.09
C LEU A 65 11.38 19.71 0.39
N ASN A 66 12.22 18.87 0.98
CA ASN A 66 11.80 17.57 1.50
C ASN A 66 10.74 17.70 2.60
N LYS A 67 10.88 18.69 3.50
CA LYS A 67 9.89 18.97 4.55
C LYS A 67 8.55 19.36 3.94
N LEU A 68 8.57 20.22 2.91
CA LEU A 68 7.36 20.67 2.21
C LEU A 68 6.67 19.51 1.49
N ILE A 69 7.42 18.69 0.74
CA ILE A 69 6.89 17.51 0.05
C ILE A 69 6.23 16.55 1.05
N ARG A 70 6.88 16.28 2.20
CA ARG A 70 6.32 15.42 3.25
C ARG A 70 5.04 16.01 3.85
N LYS A 71 4.99 17.31 4.10
CA LYS A 71 3.80 18.01 4.60
C LYS A 71 2.64 17.88 3.62
N ASN A 72 2.87 18.20 2.35
CA ASN A 72 1.83 18.15 1.32
C ASN A 72 1.35 16.71 1.09
N TYR A 73 2.26 15.73 1.14
CA TYR A 73 1.88 14.33 1.06
C TYR A 73 0.99 13.91 2.22
N ARG A 74 1.30 14.31 3.47
CA ARG A 74 0.43 14.04 4.63
C ARG A 74 -0.95 14.66 4.46
N GLN A 75 -1.02 15.91 4.00
CA GLN A 75 -2.30 16.57 3.75
C GLN A 75 -3.11 15.86 2.65
N PHE A 76 -2.47 15.47 1.56
CA PHE A 76 -3.09 14.69 0.49
C PHE A 76 -3.62 13.35 1.01
N ARG A 77 -2.81 12.60 1.77
CA ARG A 77 -3.21 11.32 2.37
C ARG A 77 -4.41 11.51 3.28
N ASN A 78 -4.38 12.52 4.17
CA ASN A 78 -5.50 12.79 5.07
C ASN A 78 -6.78 13.11 4.31
N LYS A 79 -6.70 13.94 3.25
CA LYS A 79 -7.84 14.23 2.37
C LYS A 79 -8.40 12.98 1.68
N MET A 80 -7.56 12.02 1.33
CA MET A 80 -8.02 10.76 0.75
C MET A 80 -8.67 9.85 1.80
N LEU A 81 -8.15 9.83 3.02
CA LEU A 81 -8.75 9.10 4.13
C LEU A 81 -10.13 9.66 4.51
N THR A 82 -10.28 10.98 4.57
CA THR A 82 -11.59 11.60 4.82
C THR A 82 -12.59 11.25 3.73
N LYS A 83 -12.18 11.32 2.44
CA LYS A 83 -13.02 10.88 1.31
C LYS A 83 -13.44 9.42 1.42
N ILE A 84 -12.56 8.54 1.91
CA ILE A 84 -12.90 7.12 2.12
C ILE A 84 -13.97 7.00 3.20
N LEU A 85 -13.81 7.69 4.33
CA LEU A 85 -14.79 7.67 5.43
C LEU A 85 -16.15 8.26 5.00
N GLU A 86 -16.14 9.30 4.16
CA GLU A 86 -17.34 9.94 3.62
C GLU A 86 -18.03 9.09 2.54
N SER A 87 -17.29 8.22 1.85
CA SER A 87 -17.79 7.38 0.74
C SER A 87 -18.65 6.17 1.16
N ASN A 88 -19.13 6.12 2.40
CA ASN A 88 -19.88 4.99 2.98
C ASN A 88 -21.09 4.51 2.14
N ASN A 89 -21.62 5.34 1.23
CA ASN A 89 -22.79 5.02 0.40
C ASN A 89 -22.45 4.70 -1.07
N SER A 90 -21.20 4.89 -1.53
CA SER A 90 -20.81 4.69 -2.93
C SER A 90 -19.58 3.78 -3.05
N SER A 91 -19.85 2.49 -3.28
CA SER A 91 -18.82 1.45 -3.44
C SER A 91 -17.80 1.79 -4.53
N ASP A 92 -18.24 2.40 -5.64
CA ASP A 92 -17.37 2.76 -6.75
C ASP A 92 -16.37 3.87 -6.41
N GLU A 93 -16.80 4.89 -5.65
CA GLU A 93 -15.93 5.98 -5.21
C GLU A 93 -14.94 5.52 -4.15
N PHE A 94 -15.37 4.65 -3.25
CA PHE A 94 -14.51 3.98 -2.28
C PHE A 94 -13.38 3.22 -2.98
N TRP A 95 -13.70 2.32 -3.92
CA TRP A 95 -12.65 1.54 -4.58
C TRP A 95 -11.74 2.38 -5.48
N LYS A 96 -12.24 3.46 -6.09
CA LYS A 96 -11.40 4.41 -6.85
C LYS A 96 -10.41 5.13 -5.95
N THR A 97 -10.84 5.61 -4.78
CA THR A 97 -9.96 6.29 -3.81
C THR A 97 -8.93 5.33 -3.21
N VAL A 98 -9.32 4.11 -2.84
CA VAL A 98 -8.42 3.05 -2.34
C VAL A 98 -7.38 2.66 -3.40
N LYS A 99 -7.78 2.45 -4.65
CA LYS A 99 -6.85 2.16 -5.76
C LYS A 99 -5.82 3.27 -5.95
N THR A 100 -6.21 4.52 -5.74
CA THR A 100 -5.31 5.67 -5.85
C THR A 100 -4.25 5.68 -4.75
N LEU A 101 -4.59 5.20 -3.55
CA LEU A 101 -3.63 5.02 -2.45
C LEU A 101 -2.69 3.81 -2.68
N LYS A 102 -3.23 2.65 -3.06
CA LYS A 102 -2.45 1.40 -3.23
C LYS A 102 -1.40 1.45 -4.34
N LYS A 103 -1.62 2.23 -5.41
CA LYS A 103 -0.67 2.36 -6.53
C LYS A 103 0.74 2.81 -6.13
N LYS A 104 0.94 3.31 -4.90
CA LYS A 104 2.26 3.73 -4.40
C LYS A 104 3.06 2.60 -3.75
N GLU A 105 2.41 1.57 -3.22
CA GLU A 105 3.05 0.44 -2.51
C GLU A 105 3.39 -0.73 -3.46
N LEU A 106 2.67 -0.88 -4.57
CA LEU A 106 2.90 -1.97 -5.54
C LEU A 106 4.22 -1.89 -6.33
N ASN A 107 5.01 -0.82 -6.15
CA ASN A 107 6.34 -0.70 -6.73
C ASN A 107 7.45 -1.02 -5.72
N ASP A 108 7.11 -1.50 -4.52
CA ASP A 108 8.11 -1.99 -3.58
C ASP A 108 8.50 -3.42 -4.00
N PRO A 109 9.74 -3.67 -4.47
CA PRO A 109 10.16 -5.02 -4.84
C PRO A 109 10.11 -6.00 -3.65
N SER A 110 9.97 -5.49 -2.41
CA SER A 110 9.79 -6.31 -1.21
C SER A 110 8.39 -6.91 -1.06
N SER A 111 7.40 -6.58 -1.89
CA SER A 111 6.05 -7.15 -1.78
C SER A 111 5.82 -8.36 -2.71
N ASN A 112 6.81 -8.72 -3.53
CA ASN A 112 6.74 -9.84 -4.47
C ASN A 112 7.35 -11.11 -3.87
N PHE A 113 6.92 -11.47 -2.66
CA PHE A 113 7.31 -12.76 -2.12
C PHE A 113 6.62 -13.87 -2.91
N GLN A 114 7.41 -14.76 -3.52
CA GLN A 114 6.86 -15.92 -4.21
C GLN A 114 6.22 -16.87 -3.18
N ALA A 115 5.21 -17.65 -3.59
CA ALA A 115 4.55 -18.61 -2.70
C ALA A 115 5.55 -19.58 -2.02
N LYS A 116 6.66 -19.88 -2.70
CA LYS A 116 7.75 -20.69 -2.18
C LYS A 116 8.51 -20.01 -1.04
N GLU A 117 8.75 -18.70 -1.13
CA GLU A 117 9.44 -17.92 -0.09
C GLU A 117 8.56 -17.80 1.17
N TRP A 118 7.25 -17.65 0.99
CA TRP A 118 6.28 -17.73 2.10
C TRP A 118 6.28 -19.10 2.77
N PHE A 119 6.26 -20.17 1.96
CA PHE A 119 6.29 -21.53 2.48
C PHE A 119 7.56 -21.82 3.29
N GLU A 120 8.73 -21.43 2.78
CA GLU A 120 10.01 -21.60 3.48
C GLU A 120 10.09 -20.77 4.76
N TYR A 121 9.62 -19.52 4.74
CA TYR A 121 9.54 -18.67 5.92
C TYR A 121 8.71 -19.31 7.03
N PHE A 122 7.48 -19.73 6.72
CA PHE A 122 6.60 -20.34 7.72
C PHE A 122 7.06 -21.73 8.14
N LYS A 123 7.65 -22.52 7.23
CA LYS A 123 8.26 -23.81 7.58
C LYS A 123 9.38 -23.61 8.59
N ASN A 124 10.21 -22.58 8.44
CA ASN A 124 11.29 -22.28 9.39
C ASN A 124 10.75 -21.72 10.72
N LEU A 125 9.69 -20.90 10.67
CA LEU A 125 9.02 -20.37 11.85
C LEU A 125 8.34 -21.46 12.69
N MET A 126 7.78 -22.49 12.04
CA MET A 126 7.06 -23.58 12.69
C MET A 126 7.97 -24.76 13.07
N ASN A 127 9.17 -24.84 12.48
CA ASN A 127 10.20 -25.83 12.83
C ASN A 127 11.29 -25.26 13.75
N THR A 128 11.12 -24.07 14.33
CA THR A 128 11.86 -23.77 15.56
C THR A 128 11.51 -24.88 16.54
N THR A 129 12.53 -25.58 17.00
CA THR A 129 12.46 -26.66 17.98
C THR A 129 11.74 -26.15 19.22
N HIS A 130 10.41 -26.18 19.20
CA HIS A 130 9.64 -26.24 20.41
C HIS A 130 10.09 -27.52 21.08
N ASP A 131 10.66 -27.38 22.26
CA ASP A 131 10.91 -28.48 23.18
C ASP A 131 9.74 -29.46 23.08
N LYS A 132 10.06 -30.73 22.84
CA LYS A 132 9.08 -31.83 22.71
C LYS A 132 8.29 -32.09 24.00
N ASN A 133 8.32 -31.16 24.96
CA ASN A 133 7.76 -31.25 26.30
C ASN A 133 6.78 -30.13 26.67
N SER A 134 6.36 -29.25 25.75
CA SER A 134 5.18 -28.43 26.03
C SER A 134 3.94 -29.23 25.66
N ASP A 135 3.33 -29.85 26.68
CA ASP A 135 2.02 -30.48 26.61
C ASP A 135 1.08 -29.63 25.76
N PHE A 136 0.80 -30.09 24.54
CA PHE A 136 -0.32 -29.59 23.77
C PHE A 136 -1.57 -30.10 24.47
N LYS A 137 -1.96 -29.40 25.53
CA LYS A 137 -3.20 -29.67 26.25
C LYS A 137 -4.31 -29.38 25.24
N SER A 138 -4.77 -30.42 24.56
CA SER A 138 -5.97 -30.39 23.73
C SER A 138 -7.08 -29.87 24.61
N CYS A 139 -7.38 -28.58 24.50
CA CYS A 139 -8.52 -27.96 25.15
C CYS A 139 -9.79 -28.30 24.35
N THR A 140 -9.93 -29.57 23.98
CA THR A 140 -11.23 -30.16 23.66
C THR A 140 -11.85 -30.51 25.01
N ASP A 141 -12.26 -29.47 25.72
CA ASP A 141 -13.18 -29.61 26.84
C ASP A 141 -14.47 -30.20 26.25
N ASP A 142 -14.74 -31.49 26.53
CA ASP A 142 -15.97 -32.19 26.16
C ASP A 142 -17.24 -31.49 26.67
N LYS A 143 -17.09 -30.46 27.53
CA LYS A 143 -18.17 -29.57 27.96
C LYS A 143 -18.69 -28.63 26.87
N PHE A 144 -17.97 -28.39 25.77
CA PHE A 144 -18.46 -27.56 24.66
C PHE A 144 -19.40 -28.30 23.69
N LEU A 145 -19.41 -29.63 23.69
CA LEU A 145 -20.27 -30.42 22.78
C LEU A 145 -21.77 -30.29 23.12
N ASN A 146 -22.11 -29.97 24.37
CA ASN A 146 -23.50 -29.83 24.80
C ASN A 146 -24.10 -28.43 24.62
N ASN A 147 -23.33 -27.45 24.17
CA ASN A 147 -23.85 -26.12 23.81
C ASN A 147 -23.81 -25.90 22.29
N CYS A 148 -24.20 -26.93 21.55
CA CYS A 148 -24.50 -26.78 20.13
C CYS A 148 -25.60 -25.74 19.97
N ASN A 149 -25.24 -24.56 19.43
CA ASN A 149 -26.16 -23.50 19.06
C ASN A 149 -27.34 -24.11 18.29
N LYS A 150 -28.52 -24.25 18.94
CA LYS A 150 -29.70 -24.89 18.35
C LYS A 150 -30.06 -24.28 17.00
N ASN A 151 -29.77 -23.00 16.81
CA ASN A 151 -30.00 -22.24 15.60
C ASN A 151 -29.13 -22.67 14.40
N LEU A 152 -27.94 -23.25 14.63
CA LEU A 152 -27.04 -23.74 13.57
C LEU A 152 -27.25 -25.22 13.26
N ASN A 153 -27.97 -25.95 14.11
CA ASN A 153 -28.25 -27.38 13.96
C ASN A 153 -29.65 -27.66 13.39
N VAL A 154 -30.39 -26.64 12.93
CA VAL A 154 -31.69 -26.84 12.28
C VAL A 154 -31.48 -27.23 10.83
N ARG A 155 -32.36 -28.10 10.30
CA ARG A 155 -32.39 -28.38 8.86
C ARG A 155 -32.75 -27.11 8.10
N ILE A 156 -31.94 -26.76 7.10
CA ILE A 156 -32.20 -25.65 6.19
C ILE A 156 -33.54 -25.90 5.50
N THR A 157 -34.45 -24.93 5.60
CA THR A 157 -35.78 -25.01 5.00
C THR A 157 -35.80 -24.41 3.59
N ALA A 158 -36.74 -24.86 2.75
CA ALA A 158 -36.91 -24.31 1.40
C ALA A 158 -37.25 -22.81 1.41
N GLU A 159 -37.94 -22.35 2.45
CA GLU A 159 -38.31 -20.94 2.65
C GLU A 159 -37.08 -20.05 2.92
N GLU A 160 -36.15 -20.50 3.76
CA GLU A 160 -34.88 -19.82 4.01
C GLU A 160 -34.04 -19.69 2.73
N VAL A 161 -34.00 -20.75 1.91
CA VAL A 161 -33.30 -20.73 0.62
C VAL A 161 -33.94 -19.71 -0.32
N LEU A 162 -35.27 -19.67 -0.40
CA LEU A 162 -35.99 -18.70 -1.23
C LEU A 162 -35.77 -17.25 -0.75
N LEU A 163 -35.75 -17.02 0.56
CA LEU A 163 -35.44 -15.71 1.15
C LEU A 163 -34.00 -15.28 0.82
N ALA A 164 -33.03 -16.19 0.97
CA ALA A 164 -31.64 -15.93 0.63
C ALA A 164 -31.46 -15.61 -0.87
N LEU A 165 -32.11 -16.37 -1.75
CA LEU A 165 -32.10 -16.11 -3.20
C LEU A 165 -32.73 -14.75 -3.54
N LYS A 166 -33.83 -14.37 -2.89
CA LYS A 166 -34.44 -13.04 -3.05
C LYS A 166 -33.49 -11.94 -2.57
N ALA A 167 -32.79 -12.13 -1.47
CA ALA A 167 -31.80 -11.18 -0.95
C ALA A 167 -30.55 -11.05 -1.86
N LEU A 168 -30.18 -12.12 -2.56
CA LEU A 168 -29.06 -12.13 -3.51
C LEU A 168 -29.36 -11.35 -4.81
N LYS A 169 -30.63 -11.21 -5.20
CA LYS A 169 -31.06 -10.47 -6.41
C LYS A 169 -30.83 -8.94 -6.36
N ASN A 170 -30.23 -8.40 -5.31
CA ASN A 170 -29.88 -6.98 -5.17
C ASN A 170 -28.69 -6.54 -6.06
N LYS A 171 -28.75 -6.78 -7.38
CA LYS A 171 -27.79 -6.28 -8.40
C LYS A 171 -26.31 -6.37 -7.98
N LYS A 172 -25.93 -7.41 -7.24
CA LYS A 172 -24.53 -7.63 -6.85
C LYS A 172 -23.77 -8.21 -8.04
N SER A 173 -22.49 -7.89 -8.13
CA SER A 173 -21.59 -8.47 -9.13
C SER A 173 -21.54 -9.99 -9.00
N CYS A 174 -21.38 -10.70 -10.11
CA CYS A 174 -21.21 -12.15 -10.11
C CYS A 174 -19.90 -12.54 -9.37
N GLY A 175 -19.87 -13.78 -8.87
CA GLY A 175 -18.67 -14.37 -8.28
C GLY A 175 -17.57 -14.57 -9.32
N SER A 176 -16.41 -15.04 -8.87
CA SER A 176 -15.27 -15.38 -9.73
C SER A 176 -15.53 -16.57 -10.68
N ASP A 177 -16.66 -17.24 -10.50
CA ASP A 177 -17.18 -18.36 -11.29
C ASP A 177 -18.27 -17.95 -12.30
N GLY A 178 -18.60 -16.65 -12.37
CA GLY A 178 -19.65 -16.10 -13.24
C GLY A 178 -19.22 -15.78 -14.67
#